data_AF-A0A838VUJ7-F1
#
_entry.id   AF-A0A838VUJ7-F1
#
_cell.length_a   1.000
_cell.length_b   1.000
_cell.length_c   1.000
_cell.angle_alpha   90.00
_cell.angle_beta   90.00
_cell.angle_gamma   90.00
#
_symmetry.space_group_name_H-M   'P 1'
#
loop_
_entity.id
_entity.type
_entity.pdbx_description
1 polymer ?
#
loop_
_entity_poly.entity_id
_entity_poly.type
_entity_poly.pdbx_seq_one_letter_code
_entity_poly.pdbx_strand_id
1 'polypeptide(L)'
;GYGYQVRIVGSQDHSQKDLANQNGLDLDADLYDSLDWAYREICRIQQAARSRQPIAQPKFPLLIVRLPPGWTGIKEIEGLPREGSHQVPLKNLKTDSNQLQLLENWLRSYQIEELFNQQDCPIPEILNLCPQGEQRMGSNPHTFGSH
;
A
#
# COMPACT_ATOMS: atom_id res chain seq x y z
N GLY A 1 -0.36 28.56 -1.85
CA GLY A 1 -0.18 27.11 -1.65
C GLY A 1 1.20 26.69 -2.12
N TYR A 2 1.72 25.55 -1.67
CA TYR A 2 3.10 25.09 -1.92
C TYR A 2 3.42 24.65 -3.37
N GLY A 3 2.56 24.98 -4.35
CA GLY A 3 2.83 24.67 -5.76
C GLY A 3 2.53 23.24 -6.20
N TYR A 4 1.75 22.46 -5.45
CA TYR A 4 1.37 21.09 -5.81
C TYR A 4 -0.08 20.98 -6.31
N GLN A 5 -0.34 19.98 -7.16
CA GLN A 5 -1.68 19.47 -7.45
C GLN A 5 -1.94 18.29 -6.53
N VAL A 6 -2.82 18.45 -5.55
CA VAL A 6 -3.03 17.44 -4.51
C VAL A 6 -4.22 16.56 -4.85
N ARG A 7 -4.06 15.24 -4.75
CA ARG A 7 -5.16 14.28 -4.65
C ARG A 7 -5.05 13.52 -3.33
N ILE A 8 -6.19 13.20 -2.73
CA ILE A 8 -6.28 12.43 -1.49
C ILE A 8 -6.88 11.09 -1.85
N VAL A 9 -6.21 10.01 -1.45
CA VAL A 9 -6.64 8.62 -1.69
C VAL A 9 -7.06 8.00 -0.35
N GLY A 10 -8.20 7.32 -0.34
CA GLY A 10 -8.76 6.66 0.84
C GLY A 10 -9.96 7.37 1.49
N SER A 11 -10.66 6.67 2.39
CA SER A 11 -11.95 7.10 2.93
C SER A 11 -11.91 8.51 3.54
N GLN A 12 -12.84 9.37 3.10
CA GLN A 12 -12.98 10.74 3.58
C GLN A 12 -13.70 10.82 4.94
N ASP A 13 -14.29 9.72 5.42
CA ASP A 13 -15.19 9.74 6.55
C ASP A 13 -14.60 9.02 7.78
N HIS A 14 -14.17 9.80 8.77
CA HIS A 14 -13.64 9.28 10.05
C HIS A 14 -14.73 8.59 10.91
N SER A 15 -16.01 8.76 10.55
CA SER A 15 -17.16 8.24 11.29
C SER A 15 -17.53 6.79 10.94
N GLN A 16 -16.98 6.23 9.85
CA GLN A 16 -17.29 4.88 9.36
C GLN A 16 -16.05 3.98 9.41
N LYS A 17 -15.57 3.68 10.63
CA LYS A 17 -14.49 2.70 10.85
C LYS A 17 -14.86 1.27 10.42
N ASP A 18 -16.16 0.97 10.28
CA ASP A 18 -16.68 -0.39 10.06
C ASP A 18 -16.97 -0.76 8.60
N LEU A 19 -16.98 0.21 7.66
CA LEU A 19 -17.21 -0.10 6.23
C LEU A 19 -15.94 -0.51 5.46
N ALA A 20 -14.76 -0.46 6.09
CA ALA A 20 -13.49 -0.77 5.43
C ALA A 20 -13.34 -2.24 4.98
N ASN A 21 -14.18 -3.16 5.48
CA ASN A 21 -14.15 -4.57 5.05
C ASN A 21 -14.98 -4.85 3.79
N GLN A 22 -15.83 -3.93 3.32
CA GLN A 22 -16.66 -4.14 2.11
C GLN A 22 -16.10 -3.46 0.85
N ASN A 23 -15.10 -2.57 0.97
CA ASN A 23 -14.65 -1.69 -0.13
C ASN A 23 -13.14 -1.77 -0.42
N GLY A 24 -12.47 -2.92 -0.24
CA GLY A 24 -11.06 -3.07 -0.66
C GLY A 24 -10.83 -2.73 -2.13
N LEU A 25 -11.79 -3.09 -2.98
CA LEU A 25 -11.81 -2.78 -4.42
C LEU A 25 -11.93 -1.28 -4.73
N ASP A 26 -12.57 -0.50 -3.86
CA ASP A 26 -12.75 0.95 -4.03
C ASP A 26 -11.42 1.70 -3.78
N LEU A 27 -10.67 1.26 -2.76
CA LEU A 27 -9.34 1.81 -2.47
C LEU A 27 -8.34 1.48 -3.58
N ASP A 28 -8.32 0.23 -4.05
CA ASP A 28 -7.39 -0.21 -5.09
C ASP A 28 -7.63 0.57 -6.40
N ALA A 29 -8.90 0.77 -6.77
CA ALA A 29 -9.28 1.56 -7.94
C ALA A 29 -8.91 3.05 -7.79
N ASP A 30 -9.24 3.68 -6.67
CA ASP A 30 -8.91 5.10 -6.41
C ASP A 30 -7.40 5.33 -6.37
N LEU A 31 -6.65 4.40 -5.76
CA LEU A 31 -5.19 4.45 -5.74
C LEU A 31 -4.61 4.29 -7.15
N TYR A 32 -5.14 3.35 -7.94
CA TYR A 32 -4.72 3.15 -9.33
C TYR A 32 -4.96 4.41 -10.18
N ASP A 33 -6.17 4.96 -10.15
CA ASP A 33 -6.53 6.15 -10.92
C ASP A 33 -5.72 7.38 -10.51
N SER A 34 -5.44 7.49 -9.21
CA SER A 34 -4.59 8.56 -8.67
C SER A 34 -3.12 8.42 -9.09
N LEU A 35 -2.59 7.20 -9.13
CA LEU A 35 -1.24 6.91 -9.63
C LEU A 35 -1.11 7.15 -11.14
N ASP A 36 -2.07 6.67 -11.95
CA ASP A 36 -2.08 6.90 -13.40
C ASP A 36 -2.17 8.39 -13.73
N TRP A 37 -3.04 9.13 -13.04
CA TRP A 37 -3.12 10.58 -13.19
C TRP A 37 -1.79 11.27 -12.84
N ALA A 38 -1.18 10.91 -11.70
CA ALA A 38 0.07 11.52 -11.27
C ALA A 38 1.19 11.24 -12.28
N TYR A 39 1.28 9.99 -12.77
CA TYR A 39 2.24 9.60 -13.79
C TYR A 39 2.06 10.40 -15.08
N ARG A 40 0.83 10.53 -15.60
CA ARG A 40 0.53 11.32 -16.80
C ARG A 40 0.91 12.79 -16.64
N GLU A 41 0.65 13.38 -15.47
CA GLU A 41 0.99 14.78 -15.21
C GLU A 41 2.51 15.00 -15.16
N ILE A 42 3.26 14.06 -14.54
CA ILE A 42 4.72 14.08 -14.57
C ILE A 42 5.23 13.98 -16.00
N CYS A 43 4.71 13.05 -16.81
CA CYS A 43 5.09 12.90 -18.22
C CYS A 43 4.81 14.19 -19.01
N ARG A 44 3.65 14.82 -18.81
CA ARG A 44 3.28 16.09 -19.46
C ARG A 44 4.25 17.22 -19.12
N ILE A 45 4.59 17.37 -17.83
CA ILE A 45 5.56 18.38 -17.37
C ILE A 45 6.95 18.11 -17.98
N GLN A 46 7.41 16.86 -17.97
CA GLN A 46 8.69 16.48 -18.55
C GLN A 46 8.73 16.71 -20.07
N GLN A 47 7.65 16.40 -20.79
CA GLN A 47 7.54 16.64 -22.23
C GLN A 47 7.63 18.14 -22.55
N ALA A 48 6.89 18.98 -21.83
CA ALA A 48 6.91 20.43 -22.01
C ALA A 48 8.32 21.02 -21.75
N ALA A 49 9.00 20.53 -20.71
CA ALA A 49 10.37 20.95 -20.42
C ALA A 49 11.35 20.55 -21.54
N ARG A 50 11.23 19.33 -22.09
CA ARG A 50 12.10 18.82 -23.17
C ARG A 50 11.77 19.43 -24.53
N SER A 51 10.53 19.86 -24.77
CA SER A 51 10.09 20.47 -26.05
C SER A 51 10.40 21.96 -26.20
N ARG A 52 11.21 22.54 -25.29
CA ARG A 52 11.53 23.98 -25.22
C ARG A 52 10.31 24.89 -25.02
N GLN A 53 9.22 24.35 -24.47
CA GLN A 53 8.06 25.11 -23.99
C GLN A 53 7.84 24.82 -22.50
N PRO A 54 8.81 25.13 -21.63
CA PRO A 54 8.71 24.82 -20.22
C PRO A 54 7.54 25.57 -19.59
N ILE A 55 6.77 24.86 -18.78
CA ILE A 55 5.77 25.48 -17.90
C ILE A 55 6.57 26.27 -16.85
N ALA A 56 6.37 27.59 -16.75
CA ALA A 56 7.19 28.45 -15.90
C ALA A 56 7.16 28.06 -14.40
N GLN A 57 6.02 27.54 -13.93
CA GLN A 57 5.84 27.03 -12.57
C GLN A 57 4.96 25.77 -12.65
N PRO A 58 5.54 24.60 -13.01
CA PRO A 58 4.77 23.38 -13.11
C PRO A 58 4.33 22.95 -11.72
N LYS A 59 3.03 22.67 -11.57
CA LYS A 59 2.51 22.13 -10.32
C LYS A 59 2.63 20.62 -10.34
N PHE A 60 3.60 20.07 -9.62
CA PHE A 60 3.78 18.62 -9.58
C PHE A 60 2.62 17.95 -8.83
N PRO A 61 2.23 16.72 -9.22
CA PRO A 61 1.24 15.96 -8.49
C PRO A 61 1.77 15.53 -7.12
N LEU A 62 0.90 15.58 -6.12
CA LEU A 62 1.14 15.11 -4.76
C LEU A 62 -0.04 14.23 -4.34
N LEU A 63 0.22 12.99 -3.94
CA LEU A 63 -0.80 12.08 -3.41
C LEU A 63 -0.72 12.05 -1.88
N ILE A 64 -1.84 12.27 -1.21
CA ILE A 64 -2.01 12.07 0.23
C ILE A 64 -2.81 10.78 0.42
N VAL A 65 -2.12 9.70 0.77
CA VAL A 65 -2.73 8.39 0.96
C VAL A 65 -3.10 8.21 2.43
N ARG A 66 -4.39 8.06 2.72
CA ARG A 66 -4.94 7.93 4.08
C ARG A 66 -5.37 6.49 4.34
N LEU A 67 -4.51 5.73 5.02
CA LEU A 67 -4.80 4.36 5.44
C LEU A 67 -4.79 4.29 6.98
N PRO A 68 -5.79 3.66 7.63
CA PRO A 68 -5.74 3.34 9.05
C PRO A 68 -4.47 2.56 9.41
N PRO A 69 -3.84 2.90 10.54
CA PRO A 69 -2.67 2.19 11.02
C PRO A 69 -3.03 0.75 11.38
N GLY A 70 -2.23 -0.21 10.93
CA GLY A 70 -2.54 -1.63 11.10
C GLY A 70 -3.66 -2.13 10.19
N TRP A 71 -3.83 -1.52 9.01
CA TRP A 71 -4.69 -2.02 7.92
C TRP A 71 -4.53 -3.54 7.75
N THR A 72 -5.65 -4.25 7.56
CA THR A 72 -5.83 -5.74 7.63
C THR A 72 -5.42 -6.46 8.91
N GLY A 73 -4.92 -5.75 9.92
CA GLY A 73 -4.48 -6.30 11.21
C GLY A 73 -5.61 -6.71 12.16
N ILE A 74 -5.22 -7.35 13.27
CA ILE A 74 -6.12 -7.71 14.38
C ILE A 74 -6.72 -6.42 14.98
N LYS A 75 -8.06 -6.30 14.94
CA LYS A 75 -8.80 -5.10 15.37
C LYS A 75 -9.06 -5.05 16.88
N GLU A 76 -9.16 -6.21 17.53
CA GLU A 76 -9.51 -6.33 18.96
C GLU A 76 -8.69 -7.42 19.65
N ILE A 77 -8.32 -7.17 20.91
CA ILE A 77 -7.69 -8.15 21.80
C ILE A 77 -8.43 -8.07 23.13
N GLU A 78 -8.97 -9.19 23.61
CA GLU A 78 -9.68 -9.27 24.90
C GLU A 78 -10.85 -8.27 25.04
N GLY A 79 -11.54 -7.95 23.93
CA GLY A 79 -12.68 -7.02 23.92
C GLY A 79 -12.29 -5.54 23.97
N LEU A 80 -11.00 -5.21 23.90
CA LEU A 80 -10.52 -3.85 23.78
C LEU A 80 -10.14 -3.53 22.33
N PRO A 81 -10.65 -2.42 21.75
CA PRO A 81 -10.26 -1.98 20.42
C PRO A 81 -8.77 -1.62 20.39
N ARG A 82 -8.07 -2.08 19.36
CA ARG A 82 -6.66 -1.80 19.17
C ARG A 82 -6.50 -0.50 18.37
N GLU A 83 -6.00 0.55 19.03
CA GLU A 83 -5.54 1.75 18.34
C GLU A 83 -4.08 1.59 17.91
N GLY A 84 -3.79 1.75 16.61
CA GLY A 84 -2.45 2.02 16.08
C GLY A 84 -1.41 0.92 16.26
N SER A 85 -1.20 0.09 15.25
CA SER A 85 -0.18 -0.99 15.25
C SER A 85 1.27 -0.48 15.13
N HIS A 86 1.76 0.22 16.14
CA HIS A 86 3.17 0.65 16.24
C HIS A 86 4.09 -0.40 16.89
N GLN A 87 3.53 -1.43 17.53
CA GLN A 87 4.29 -2.51 18.19
C GLN A 87 3.65 -3.88 17.92
N VAL A 88 4.40 -4.95 18.25
CA VAL A 88 3.99 -6.35 18.10
C VAL A 88 2.60 -6.55 18.72
N PRO A 89 1.63 -7.10 17.96
CA PRO A 89 0.25 -7.09 18.39
C PRO A 89 -0.09 -8.01 19.55
N LEU A 90 0.61 -9.13 19.67
CA LEU A 90 0.32 -10.17 20.65
C LEU A 90 1.61 -10.46 21.41
N LYS A 91 1.61 -10.22 22.73
CA LYS A 91 2.82 -10.29 23.56
C LYS A 91 3.00 -11.65 24.22
N ASN A 92 1.91 -12.40 24.44
CA ASN A 92 1.90 -13.61 25.27
C ASN A 92 1.63 -14.90 24.47
N LEU A 93 2.05 -14.96 23.21
CA LEU A 93 1.77 -16.08 22.30
C LEU A 93 2.22 -17.46 22.81
N LYS A 94 3.24 -17.51 23.66
CA LYS A 94 3.78 -18.78 24.20
C LYS A 94 2.96 -19.32 25.38
N THR A 95 2.20 -18.47 26.05
CA THR A 95 1.53 -18.77 27.32
C THR A 95 0.02 -18.60 27.25
N ASP A 96 -0.48 -17.93 26.22
CA ASP A 96 -1.89 -17.63 26.02
C ASP A 96 -2.40 -18.24 24.70
N SER A 97 -3.19 -19.31 24.82
CA SER A 97 -3.78 -20.02 23.69
C SER A 97 -4.78 -19.17 22.90
N ASN A 98 -5.44 -18.20 23.54
CA ASN A 98 -6.42 -17.32 22.87
C ASN A 98 -5.69 -16.33 21.97
N GLN A 99 -4.58 -15.74 22.45
CA GLN A 99 -3.74 -14.89 21.61
C GLN A 99 -3.12 -15.67 20.45
N LEU A 100 -2.73 -16.93 20.66
CA LEU A 100 -2.24 -17.78 19.58
C LEU A 100 -3.32 -18.04 18.51
N GLN A 101 -4.55 -18.33 18.91
CA GLN A 101 -5.66 -18.52 17.97
C GLN A 101 -5.97 -17.25 17.17
N LEU A 102 -5.91 -16.06 17.81
CA LEU A 102 -6.08 -14.78 17.11
C LEU A 102 -5.00 -14.55 16.05
N LEU A 103 -3.74 -14.89 16.36
CA LEU A 103 -2.66 -14.83 15.39
C LEU A 103 -2.91 -15.79 14.21
N GLU A 104 -3.28 -17.02 14.50
CA GLU A 104 -3.55 -18.02 13.46
C GLU A 104 -4.69 -17.56 12.55
N ASN A 105 -5.80 -17.09 13.11
CA ASN A 105 -6.94 -16.59 12.34
C ASN A 105 -6.53 -15.40 11.46
N TRP A 106 -5.72 -14.49 11.98
CA TRP A 106 -5.22 -13.36 11.22
C TRP A 106 -4.31 -13.81 10.06
N LEU A 107 -3.37 -14.73 10.29
CA LEU A 107 -2.50 -15.24 9.23
C LEU A 107 -3.29 -16.01 8.17
N ARG A 108 -4.28 -16.82 8.57
CA ARG A 108 -5.18 -17.53 7.66
C ARG A 108 -6.06 -16.58 6.84
N SER A 109 -6.37 -15.38 7.35
CA SER A 109 -7.17 -14.41 6.59
C SER A 109 -6.52 -13.94 5.28
N TYR A 110 -5.19 -14.10 5.15
CA TYR A 110 -4.47 -13.82 3.92
C TYR A 110 -4.57 -14.92 2.86
N GLN A 111 -5.17 -16.08 3.17
CA GLN A 111 -5.33 -17.20 2.24
C GLN A 111 -4.01 -17.57 1.54
N ILE A 112 -2.95 -17.77 2.35
CA ILE A 112 -1.59 -17.99 1.85
C ILE A 112 -1.49 -19.22 0.94
N GLU A 113 -2.36 -20.21 1.14
CA GLU A 113 -2.53 -21.39 0.31
C GLU A 113 -2.93 -21.08 -1.14
N GLU A 114 -3.51 -19.92 -1.42
CA GLU A 114 -3.82 -19.45 -2.77
C GLU A 114 -2.64 -18.69 -3.40
N LEU A 115 -1.69 -18.23 -2.59
CA LEU A 115 -0.57 -17.40 -3.01
C LEU A 115 0.72 -18.20 -3.24
N PHE A 116 0.80 -19.41 -2.70
CA PHE A 116 1.97 -20.29 -2.76
C PHE A 116 1.62 -21.66 -3.36
N ASN A 117 2.56 -22.22 -4.11
CA ASN A 117 2.46 -23.56 -4.66
C ASN A 117 2.91 -24.63 -3.65
N GLN A 118 2.81 -25.91 -4.03
CA GLN A 118 3.17 -27.06 -3.19
C GLN A 118 4.67 -27.15 -2.84
N GLN A 119 5.51 -26.33 -3.47
CA GLN A 119 6.96 -26.24 -3.24
C GLN A 119 7.32 -24.99 -2.41
N ASP A 120 6.35 -24.42 -1.69
CA ASP A 120 6.51 -23.22 -0.86
C ASP A 120 7.02 -21.99 -1.64
N CYS A 121 6.76 -21.94 -2.95
CA CYS A 121 7.11 -20.81 -3.81
C CYS A 121 5.86 -19.99 -4.16
N PRO A 122 5.95 -18.65 -4.23
CA PRO A 122 4.84 -17.82 -4.74
C PRO A 122 4.38 -18.28 -6.12
N ILE A 123 3.08 -18.24 -6.38
CA ILE A 123 2.53 -18.65 -7.68
C ILE A 123 2.99 -17.71 -8.82
N PRO A 124 3.16 -18.24 -10.05
CA PRO A 124 3.63 -17.44 -11.20
C PRO A 124 2.78 -16.20 -11.48
N GLU A 125 1.47 -16.26 -11.27
CA GLU A 125 0.51 -15.18 -11.49
C GLU A 125 0.86 -13.93 -10.67
N ILE A 126 1.28 -14.12 -9.41
CA ILE A 126 1.71 -13.03 -8.53
C ILE A 126 3.08 -12.50 -8.97
N LEU A 127 4.02 -13.38 -9.31
CA LEU A 127 5.36 -12.98 -9.72
C LEU A 127 5.37 -12.22 -11.06
N ASN A 128 4.44 -12.53 -11.96
CA ASN A 128 4.29 -11.87 -13.26
C ASN A 128 3.80 -10.42 -13.14
N LEU A 129 3.20 -10.03 -12.01
CA LEU A 129 2.83 -8.63 -11.74
C LEU A 129 4.05 -7.77 -11.39
N CYS A 130 5.17 -8.39 -11.00
CA CYS A 130 6.38 -7.69 -10.60
C CYS A 130 7.26 -7.32 -11.80
N PRO A 131 7.89 -6.13 -11.80
CA PRO A 131 8.93 -5.78 -12.76
C PRO A 131 10.09 -6.80 -12.74
N GLN A 132 10.81 -6.89 -13.85
CA GLN A 132 11.92 -7.83 -14.01
C GLN A 132 13.29 -7.11 -14.03
N GLY A 133 14.35 -7.84 -13.69
CA GLY A 133 15.73 -7.33 -13.76
C GLY A 133 15.96 -6.05 -12.93
N GLU A 134 16.62 -5.07 -13.54
CA GLU A 134 16.98 -3.77 -12.93
C GLU A 134 15.79 -2.81 -12.76
N GLN A 135 14.61 -3.15 -13.29
CA GLN A 135 13.39 -2.35 -13.08
C GLN A 135 12.75 -2.63 -11.72
N ARG A 136 13.15 -3.70 -11.02
CA ARG A 136 12.73 -3.94 -9.64
C ARG A 136 13.30 -2.85 -8.74
N MET A 137 12.47 -2.30 -7.84
CA MET A 137 12.89 -1.23 -6.94
C MET A 137 14.16 -1.58 -6.16
N GLY A 138 14.28 -2.80 -5.63
CA GLY A 138 15.47 -3.24 -4.89
C GLY A 138 16.65 -3.71 -5.76
N SER A 139 16.52 -3.70 -7.09
CA SER A 139 17.61 -4.05 -8.03
C SER A 139 17.97 -2.88 -8.94
N ASN A 140 17.36 -1.71 -8.73
CA ASN A 140 17.60 -0.55 -9.57
C ASN A 140 19.00 0.02 -9.29
N PRO A 141 19.86 0.24 -10.29
CA PRO A 141 21.21 0.76 -10.08
C PRO A 141 21.25 2.07 -9.28
N HIS A 142 20.21 2.90 -9.38
CA HIS A 142 20.09 4.15 -8.64
C HIS A 142 19.92 3.96 -7.12
N THR A 143 19.51 2.79 -6.62
CA THR A 143 19.37 2.54 -5.17
C THR A 143 20.69 2.25 -4.48
N PHE A 144 21.70 1.79 -5.22
CA PHE A 144 23.01 1.39 -4.65
C PHE A 144 24.09 2.45 -4.86
N GLY A 145 23.79 3.57 -5.52
CA GLY A 145 24.67 4.74 -5.63
C GLY A 145 26.05 4.47 -6.24
N SER A 146 26.27 3.30 -6.84
CA SER A 146 27.59 2.85 -7.30
C SER A 146 27.46 2.07 -8.61
N HIS A 147 27.64 2.79 -9.72
CA HIS A 147 28.65 2.57 -10.76
C HIS A 147 28.71 3.81 -11.66
#